data_AF-A0A535VVP1-F1
#
_entry.id   AF-A0A535VVP1-F1
#
_cell.length_a   1.000
_cell.length_b   1.000
_cell.length_c   1.000
_cell.angle_alpha   90.00
_cell.angle_beta   90.00
_cell.angle_gamma   90.00
#
_symmetry.space_group_name_H-M   'P 1'
#
loop_
_entity.id
_entity.type
_entity.pdbx_description
1 polymer ?
#
loop_
_entity_poly.entity_id
_entity_poly.type
_entity_poly.pdbx_seq_one_letter_code
_entity_poly.pdbx_strand_id
1 'polypeptide(L)' 'MHKQRGSPCEELLQQWSMKRELSNYYMTTLLRLSPDDPDALRRRRELSKKVFEAQLSYKHVDDQLRSCYKEYGQE' A
#
# COMPACT_ATOMS: atom_id res chain seq x y z
N MET A 1 22.27 27.50 -4.85
CA MET A 1 21.86 26.09 -4.68
C MET A 1 20.41 25.94 -5.10
N HIS A 2 20.15 25.55 -6.35
CA HIS A 2 18.80 25.20 -6.78
C HIS A 2 18.49 23.79 -6.26
N LYS A 3 17.61 23.70 -5.26
CA LYS A 3 16.97 22.43 -4.90
C LYS A 3 16.22 21.98 -6.15
N GLN A 4 16.70 20.91 -6.79
CA GLN A 4 15.91 20.18 -7.77
C GLN A 4 14.60 19.81 -7.05
N ARG A 5 13.51 20.53 -7.36
CA ARG A 5 12.18 20.10 -6.95
C ARG A 5 12.00 18.76 -7.66
N GLY A 6 11.94 17.67 -6.88
CA GLY A 6 11.52 16.38 -7.38
C GLY A 6 10.18 16.51 -8.13
N SER A 7 9.87 15.53 -8.97
CA SER A 7 8.59 15.53 -9.71
C SER A 7 7.43 15.79 -8.74
N PRO A 8 6.41 16.59 -9.10
CA PRO A 8 5.28 16.86 -8.22
C PRO A 8 4.58 15.59 -7.71
N CYS A 9 4.76 14.45 -8.39
CA CYS A 9 4.20 13.16 -8.04
C CYS A 9 5.19 12.20 -7.32
N GLU A 10 6.44 12.60 -7.11
CA GLU A 10 7.50 11.72 -6.61
C GLU A 10 7.23 11.22 -5.19
N GLU A 11 6.76 12.10 -4.31
CA GLU A 11 6.38 11.73 -2.94
C GLU A 11 5.20 10.73 -2.93
N LEU A 12 4.20 10.97 -3.78
CA LEU A 12 3.06 10.05 -3.94
C LEU A 12 3.52 8.70 -4.50
N LEU A 13 4.49 8.68 -5.42
CA LEU A 13 5.05 7.45 -5.96
C LEU A 13 5.81 6.64 -4.89
N GLN A 14 6.58 7.31 -4.04
CA GLN A 14 7.25 6.66 -2.91
C GLN A 14 6.23 6.08 -1.92
N GLN A 15 5.21 6.86 -1.55
CA GLN A 15 4.13 6.38 -0.70
C GLN A 15 3.38 5.20 -1.33
N TRP A 16 3.07 5.27 -2.62
CA TRP A 16 2.41 4.20 -3.37
C TRP A 16 3.21 2.91 -3.29
N SER A 17 4.53 2.95 -3.50
CA SER A 17 5.39 1.78 -3.42
C SER A 17 5.36 1.15 -2.03
N MET A 18 5.54 1.95 -0.97
CA MET A 18 5.52 1.46 0.41
C MET A 18 4.17 0.83 0.78
N LYS A 19 3.06 1.48 0.40
CA LYS A 19 1.71 0.98 0.72
C LYS A 19 1.40 -0.31 -0.03
N ARG A 20 1.84 -0.43 -1.28
CA ARG A 20 1.74 -1.66 -2.08
C ARG A 20 2.49 -2.81 -1.41
N GLU A 21 3.73 -2.58 -1.00
CA GLU A 21 4.57 -3.58 -0.33
C GLU A 21 3.95 -4.03 1.00
N LEU A 22 3.43 -3.10 1.79
CA LEU A 22 2.77 -3.42 3.05
C LEU A 22 1.50 -4.27 2.84
N SER A 23 0.69 -3.93 1.84
CA SER A 23 -0.50 -4.72 1.48
C SER A 23 -0.11 -6.14 1.05
N ASN A 24 0.91 -6.27 0.21
CA ASN A 24 1.44 -7.57 -0.24
C ASN A 24 2.00 -8.40 0.92
N TYR A 25 2.69 -7.75 1.87
CA TYR A 25 3.21 -8.41 3.07
C TYR A 25 2.09 -9.03 3.91
N TYR A 26 1.04 -8.27 4.22
CA TYR A 26 -0.07 -8.81 5.01
C TYR A 26 -0.83 -9.91 4.27
N MET A 27 -1.04 -9.76 2.96
CA MET A 27 -1.69 -10.78 2.14
C MET A 27 -0.88 -12.08 2.14
N THR A 28 0.44 -11.99 1.92
CA THR A 28 1.35 -13.14 1.94
C THR A 28 1.36 -13.80 3.32
N THR A 29 1.35 -13.01 4.39
CA THR A 29 1.31 -13.52 5.77
C THR A 29 0.00 -14.26 6.05
N LEU A 30 -1.13 -13.73 5.58
CA LEU A 30 -2.44 -14.38 5.70
C LEU A 30 -2.48 -15.71 4.96
N LEU A 31 -1.95 -15.78 3.74
CA LEU A 31 -1.91 -16.99 2.92
C LEU A 31 -1.00 -18.09 3.51
N ARG A 32 0.01 -17.70 4.28
CA ARG A 32 0.96 -18.63 4.93
C ARG A 32 0.52 -19.06 6.33
N LEU A 33 -0.63 -18.60 6.80
CA LEU A 33 -1.11 -18.95 8.12
C LEU A 33 -1.47 -20.45 8.16
N SER A 34 -0.81 -21.21 9.04
CA SER A 34 -1.15 -22.61 9.23
C SER A 34 -2.54 -22.73 9.87
N PRO A 35 -3.43 -23.59 9.34
CA PRO A 35 -4.75 -23.82 9.93
C PRO A 35 -4.67 -24.57 11.28
N ASP A 36 -3.56 -25.25 11.55
CA ASP A 36 -3.36 -26.10 12.73
C ASP A 36 -2.79 -25.34 13.94
N ASP A 37 -2.50 -24.05 13.79
CA ASP A 37 -2.05 -23.19 14.89
C ASP A 37 -3.23 -22.97 15.88
N PRO A 38 -3.06 -23.20 17.19
CA PRO A 38 -4.11 -22.95 18.20
C PRO A 38 -4.72 -21.54 18.11
N ASP A 39 -3.96 -20.56 17.60
CA ASP A 39 -4.39 -19.18 17.42
C ASP A 39 -4.75 -18.81 15.97
N ALA A 40 -4.81 -19.77 15.06
CA ALA A 40 -5.02 -19.54 13.62
C ALA A 40 -6.25 -18.67 13.36
N LEU A 41 -7.38 -18.93 14.01
CA LEU A 41 -8.61 -18.17 13.78
C LEU A 41 -8.47 -16.70 14.20
N ARG A 42 -7.83 -16.44 15.35
CA ARG A 42 -7.58 -15.08 15.85
C ARG A 42 -6.63 -14.34 14.94
N ARG A 43 -5.47 -14.94 14.63
CA ARG A 43 -4.44 -14.38 13.75
C ARG A 43 -5.00 -14.10 12.35
N ARG A 44 -5.86 -14.99 11.83
CA ARG A 44 -6.56 -14.80 10.54
C ARG A 44 -7.43 -13.55 10.56
N ARG A 45 -8.27 -13.35 11.61
CA ARG A 45 -9.13 -12.17 11.73
C ARG A 45 -8.32 -10.88 11.81
N GLU A 46 -7.27 -10.87 12.62
CA GLU A 46 -6.38 -9.71 12.75
C GLU A 46 -5.66 -9.39 11.43
N LEU A 47 -5.11 -10.40 10.76
CA LEU A 47 -4.46 -10.23 9.45
C LEU A 47 -5.45 -9.79 8.38
N SER A 48 -6.67 -10.34 8.34
CA SER A 48 -7.72 -9.88 7.43
C SER A 48 -8.03 -8.40 7.60
N LYS A 49 -8.13 -7.91 8.85
CA LYS A 49 -8.30 -6.47 9.13
C LYS A 49 -7.11 -5.65 8.60
N LYS A 50 -5.88 -6.09 8.87
CA LYS A 50 -4.67 -5.41 8.38
C LYS A 50 -4.56 -5.40 6.85
N VAL A 51 -4.93 -6.49 6.18
CA VAL A 51 -5.00 -6.56 4.72
C VAL A 51 -5.99 -5.51 4.20
N PHE A 52 -7.20 -5.46 4.77
CA PHE A 52 -8.22 -4.50 4.36
C PHE A 52 -7.75 -3.05 4.53
N GLU A 53 -7.22 -2.69 5.70
CA GLU A 53 -6.70 -1.34 5.98
C GLU A 53 -5.55 -0.96 5.05
N ALA A 54 -4.62 -1.89 4.81
CA ALA A 54 -3.50 -1.66 3.90
C ALA A 54 -3.96 -1.50 2.44
N GLN A 55 -4.93 -2.29 1.98
CA GLN A 55 -5.51 -2.17 0.64
C GLN A 55 -6.25 -0.84 0.47
N LEU A 56 -7.03 -0.41 1.46
CA LEU A 56 -7.72 0.88 1.43
C LEU A 56 -6.72 2.04 1.36
N SER A 57 -5.68 2.01 2.20
CA SER A 57 -4.64 3.03 2.19
C SER A 57 -3.85 3.04 0.87
N TYR A 58 -3.53 1.87 0.32
CA TYR A 58 -2.88 1.75 -0.99
C TYR A 58 -3.76 2.34 -2.09
N LYS A 59 -5.05 1.99 -2.12
CA LYS A 59 -6.00 2.48 -3.13
C LYS A 59 -6.14 3.99 -3.09
N HIS A 60 -6.19 4.57 -1.90
CA HIS A 60 -6.24 6.03 -1.74
C HIS A 60 -5.03 6.72 -2.37
N VAL A 61 -3.82 6.24 -2.11
CA VAL A 61 -2.59 6.81 -2.70
C VAL A 61 -2.52 6.55 -4.20
N ASP A 62 -2.99 5.39 -4.69
CA ASP A 62 -3.12 5.10 -6.13
C ASP A 62 -4.02 6.11 -6.83
N ASP A 63 -5.15 6.46 -6.22
CA ASP A 63 -6.08 7.47 -6.77
C ASP A 63 -5.45 8.87 -6.76
N GLN A 64 -4.73 9.24 -5.70
CA GLN A 64 -3.98 10.51 -5.65
C GLN A 64 -2.88 10.57 -6.70
N LEU A 65 -2.11 9.50 -6.87
CA LEU A 65 -1.03 9.41 -7.85
C LEU A 65 -1.56 9.51 -9.28
N ARG A 66 -2.68 8.83 -9.59
CA ARG A 66 -3.37 8.94 -10.88
C ARG A 66 -3.83 10.37 -11.15
N SER A 67 -4.40 11.05 -10.15
CA SER A 67 -4.79 12.45 -10.28
C SER A 67 -3.57 13.35 -10.51
N CYS A 68 -2.47 13.13 -9.80
CA CYS A 68 -1.23 13.88 -9.98
C CYS A 68 -0.68 13.70 -11.41
N TYR A 69 -0.62 12.48 -11.94
CA TYR A 69 -0.17 12.26 -13.32
C TYR A 69 -1.13 12.82 -14.37
N LYS A 70 -2.44 12.92 -14.09
CA LYS A 70 -3.37 13.60 -15.00
C LYS A 70 -3.11 15.11 -15.05
N GLU A 71 -2.77 15.72 -13.92
CA GLU A 71 -2.56 17.17 -13.79
C GLU A 71 -1.16 17.60 -14.28
N TYR A 72 -0.13 16.80 -13.99
CA TYR A 72 1.27 17.15 -14.21
C TYR A 72 2.01 16.24 -15.21
N GLY A 73 1.37 15.17 -15.70
CA GLY A 73 1.97 14.20 -16.64
C GLY A 73 1.61 14.44 -18.11
N GLN A 74 0.90 15.52 -18.43
CA GLN A 74 0.78 16.01 -19.81
C GLN A 74 1.95 16.95 -20.11
N GLU A 75 3.07 16.37 -20.59
CA GLU A 75 4.00 17.03 -21.51
C GLU A 75 4.02 16.25 -22.83
#